data_AF-A0A919GM71-F1
#
_entry.id   AF-A0A919GM71-F1
#
_cell.length_a   1.000
_cell.length_b   1.000
_cell.length_c   1.000
_cell.angle_alpha   90.00
_cell.angle_beta   90.00
_cell.angle_gamma   90.00
#
_symmetry.space_group_name_H-M   'P 1'
#
loop_
_entity.id
_entity.type
_entity.pdbx_description
1 polymer ?
#
loop_
_entity_poly.entity_id
_entity_poly.type
_entity_poly.pdbx_seq_one_letter_code
_entity_poly.pdbx_strand_id
1 'polypeptide(L)'
;MCVQVLEPVAGSLSLSALVATLPLVIVLILLGGVRLKAHLAGLIGLLAAVLVAWLACGMPLGQTLSSAAQGAVFGLFPIMWIVVNALWVYRMTVHTRHFDILRRSFGRLSDDPRIQALVVAFCFGALLEALAGFGAPVAICAVMLVALGFEPVKAAVVALVANTAPVAFGAMGTPVVTLAQVTELPLDTVASVVGRQTPLLALVVPLVLVALVDGRRGLRETWVPAVVCGFAFAVGQFVASNYVSANSPTSAPPCSAPAPSSKAKGRRAIR
;
A
#
# COMPACT_ATOMS: atom_id res chain seq x y z
N MET A 1 23.47 -5.07 -17.27
CA MET A 1 22.43 -5.28 -16.23
C MET A 1 22.91 -6.37 -15.30
N CYS A 2 22.88 -6.15 -13.99
CA CYS A 2 23.09 -7.24 -13.04
C CYS A 2 21.81 -8.09 -13.04
N VAL A 3 21.95 -9.38 -13.31
CA VAL A 3 20.82 -10.32 -13.23
C VAL A 3 20.78 -10.77 -11.78
N GLN A 4 19.71 -10.42 -11.07
CA GLN A 4 19.57 -10.74 -9.65
C GLN A 4 19.47 -12.26 -9.48
N VAL A 5 20.50 -12.87 -8.89
CA VAL A 5 20.41 -14.26 -8.42
C VAL A 5 19.49 -14.24 -7.19
N LEU A 6 18.47 -15.11 -7.14
CA LEU A 6 17.54 -15.17 -5.99
C LEU A 6 18.17 -15.77 -4.73
N GLU A 7 19.29 -16.48 -4.87
CA GLU A 7 20.01 -17.16 -3.78
C GLU A 7 21.45 -16.67 -3.60
N PRO A 8 21.69 -15.36 -3.40
CA PRO A 8 23.03 -14.82 -3.32
C PRO A 8 23.77 -15.22 -2.03
N VAL A 9 23.05 -15.63 -0.97
CA VAL A 9 23.63 -16.04 0.31
C VAL A 9 23.61 -17.56 0.45
N ALA A 10 24.80 -18.17 0.37
CA ALA A 10 25.04 -19.60 0.61
C ALA A 10 24.17 -20.57 -0.22
N GLY A 11 23.64 -20.14 -1.38
CA GLY A 11 22.79 -20.97 -2.23
C GLY A 11 21.46 -21.36 -1.59
N SER A 12 20.96 -20.57 -0.63
CA SER A 12 19.68 -20.82 0.01
C SER A 12 18.75 -19.62 -0.07
N LEU A 13 17.54 -19.88 -0.55
CA LEU A 13 16.48 -18.88 -0.70
C LEU A 13 16.04 -18.29 0.65
N SER A 14 16.05 -19.09 1.71
CA SER A 14 15.65 -18.69 3.06
C SER A 14 16.66 -17.74 3.72
N LEU A 15 17.97 -18.02 3.65
CA LEU A 15 18.98 -17.11 4.20
C LEU A 15 19.06 -15.82 3.40
N SER A 16 18.93 -15.91 2.09
CA SER A 16 18.90 -14.73 1.21
C SER A 16 17.71 -13.82 1.51
N ALA A 17 16.52 -14.41 1.72
CA ALA A 17 15.34 -13.67 2.16
C ALA A 17 15.54 -13.02 3.53
N LEU A 18 16.13 -13.73 4.49
CA LEU A 18 16.36 -13.21 5.84
C LEU A 18 17.32 -12.02 5.83
N VAL A 19 18.40 -12.11 5.06
CA VAL A 19 19.34 -11.00 4.88
C VAL A 19 18.69 -9.82 4.14
N ALA A 20 17.88 -10.08 3.12
CA ALA A 20 17.14 -9.04 2.40
C ALA A 20 16.11 -8.31 3.28
N THR A 21 15.59 -8.95 4.35
CA THR A 21 14.67 -8.30 5.31
C THR A 21 15.36 -7.41 6.35
N LEU A 22 16.69 -7.48 6.49
CA LEU A 22 17.42 -6.70 7.51
C LEU A 22 17.13 -5.19 7.47
N PRO A 23 17.15 -4.50 6.32
CA PRO A 23 16.88 -3.06 6.29
C PRO A 23 15.48 -2.71 6.81
N LEU A 24 14.48 -3.56 6.52
CA LEU A 24 13.11 -3.39 7.01
C LEU A 24 13.03 -3.55 8.54
N VAL A 25 13.66 -4.60 9.07
CA VAL A 25 13.70 -4.88 10.51
C VAL A 25 14.41 -3.75 11.26
N ILE A 26 15.52 -3.25 10.71
CA ILE A 26 16.26 -2.11 11.27
C ILE A 26 15.35 -0.88 11.37
N VAL A 27 14.65 -0.51 10.29
CA VAL A 27 13.73 0.64 10.31
C VAL A 27 12.61 0.43 11.34
N LEU A 28 12.00 -0.75 11.40
CA LEU A 28 10.93 -1.07 12.35
C LEU A 28 11.41 -0.98 13.81
N ILE A 29 12.59 -1.50 14.12
CA ILE A 29 13.17 -1.44 15.47
C ILE A 29 13.53 0.01 15.85
N LEU A 30 14.14 0.78 14.93
CA LEU A 30 14.51 2.17 15.19
C LEU A 30 13.29 3.05 15.42
N LEU A 31 12.19 2.82 14.69
CA LEU A 31 10.97 3.62 14.79
C LEU A 31 10.06 3.17 15.96
N GLY A 32 9.86 1.87 16.13
CA GLY A 32 8.96 1.31 17.14
C GLY A 32 9.62 1.11 18.51
N GLY A 33 10.83 0.54 18.53
CA GLY A 33 11.57 0.24 19.75
C GLY A 33 12.34 1.44 20.29
N VAL A 34 13.22 2.01 19.46
CA VAL A 34 14.11 3.12 19.86
C VAL A 34 13.42 4.49 19.76
N ARG A 35 12.30 4.57 19.01
CA ARG A 35 11.52 5.81 18.79
C ARG A 35 12.36 6.96 18.23
N LEU A 36 13.31 6.66 17.34
CA LEU A 36 14.10 7.66 16.64
C LEU A 36 13.25 8.46 15.67
N LYS A 37 13.73 9.67 15.34
CA LYS A 37 13.08 10.52 14.34
C LYS A 37 13.07 9.80 12.98
N ALA A 38 11.93 9.84 12.29
CA ALA A 38 11.71 9.08 11.05
C ALA A 38 12.77 9.33 9.96
N HIS A 39 13.27 10.56 9.83
CA HIS A 39 14.34 10.88 8.86
C HIS A 39 15.67 10.18 9.18
N LEU A 40 16.02 10.04 10.46
CA LEU A 40 17.23 9.33 10.88
C LEU A 40 17.06 7.82 10.68
N ALA A 41 15.92 7.26 11.08
CA ALA A 41 15.61 5.85 10.86
C ALA A 41 15.64 5.49 9.37
N GLY A 42 15.10 6.35 8.51
CA GLY A 42 15.15 6.19 7.06
C GLY A 42 16.57 6.23 6.49
N LEU A 43 17.43 7.14 6.97
CA LEU A 43 18.82 7.24 6.52
C LEU A 43 19.66 6.03 6.94
N ILE A 44 19.47 5.55 8.16
CA ILE A 44 20.10 4.31 8.66
C ILE A 44 19.59 3.10 7.86
N GLY A 45 18.29 3.03 7.60
CA GLY A 45 17.69 1.98 6.76
C GLY A 45 18.24 1.97 5.34
N LEU A 46 18.40 3.14 4.72
CA LEU A 46 19.01 3.28 3.39
C LEU A 46 20.46 2.79 3.40
N LEU A 47 21.24 3.19 4.41
CA LEU A 47 22.62 2.75 4.55
C LEU A 47 22.70 1.22 4.73
N ALA A 48 21.81 0.64 5.54
CA ALA A 48 21.71 -0.80 5.70
C ALA A 48 21.34 -1.50 4.37
N ALA A 49 20.40 -0.95 3.61
CA ALA A 49 20.02 -1.49 2.29
C ALA A 49 21.19 -1.45 1.29
N VAL A 50 21.96 -0.36 1.25
CA VAL A 50 23.16 -0.25 0.41
C VAL A 50 24.22 -1.27 0.82
N LEU A 51 24.47 -1.46 2.13
CA LEU A 51 25.43 -2.45 2.62
C LEU A 51 24.99 -3.87 2.28
N VAL A 52 23.71 -4.20 2.45
CA VAL A 52 23.18 -5.52 2.10
C VAL A 52 23.27 -5.77 0.59
N ALA A 53 22.88 -4.79 -0.24
CA ALA A 53 22.95 -4.92 -1.69
C ALA A 53 24.40 -5.11 -2.19
N TRP A 54 25.35 -4.38 -1.60
CA TRP A 54 26.75 -4.48 -1.98
C TRP A 54 27.43 -5.77 -1.47
N LEU A 55 27.29 -6.08 -0.18
CA LEU A 55 28.01 -7.17 0.47
C LEU A 55 27.33 -8.53 0.29
N ALA A 56 26.00 -8.59 0.42
CA ALA A 56 25.27 -9.84 0.38
C ALA A 56 24.77 -10.20 -1.02
N CYS A 57 24.29 -9.23 -1.80
CA CYS A 57 23.80 -9.47 -3.16
C CYS A 57 24.88 -9.34 -4.25
N GLY A 58 26.11 -8.93 -3.90
CA GLY A 58 27.22 -8.81 -4.85
C GLY A 58 27.03 -7.74 -5.93
N MET A 59 26.15 -6.77 -5.69
CA MET A 59 25.79 -5.76 -6.68
C MET A 59 26.90 -4.70 -6.80
N PRO A 60 27.35 -4.33 -8.02
CA PRO A 60 28.43 -3.36 -8.19
C PRO A 60 28.04 -1.98 -7.67
N LEU A 61 28.95 -1.31 -6.96
CA LEU A 61 28.69 -0.04 -6.25
C LEU A 61 28.01 1.03 -7.12
N GLY A 62 28.39 1.14 -8.40
CA GLY A 62 27.76 2.07 -9.33
C GLY A 62 26.26 1.82 -9.50
N GLN A 63 25.85 0.56 -9.68
CA GLN A 63 24.43 0.22 -9.82
C GLN A 63 23.68 0.34 -8.50
N THR A 64 24.32 0.01 -7.37
CA THR A 64 23.73 0.18 -6.03
C THR A 64 23.41 1.65 -5.75
N LEU A 65 24.35 2.56 -6.02
CA LEU A 65 24.14 4.00 -5.86
C LEU A 65 23.14 4.56 -6.87
N SER A 66 23.16 4.11 -8.12
CA SER A 66 22.16 4.51 -9.12
C SER A 66 20.74 4.08 -8.72
N SER A 67 20.58 2.87 -8.17
CA SER A 67 19.29 2.37 -7.68
C SER A 67 18.81 3.16 -6.46
N ALA A 68 19.73 3.47 -5.53
CA ALA A 68 19.43 4.34 -4.40
C ALA A 68 19.01 5.75 -4.85
N ALA A 69 19.69 6.33 -5.84
CA ALA A 69 19.35 7.63 -6.41
C ALA A 69 17.99 7.60 -7.13
N GLN A 70 17.70 6.54 -7.90
CA GLN A 70 16.40 6.34 -8.54
C GLN A 70 15.27 6.28 -7.50
N GLY A 71 15.46 5.51 -6.42
CA GLY A 71 14.52 5.45 -5.31
C GLY A 71 14.32 6.81 -4.61
N ALA A 72 15.40 7.56 -4.39
CA ALA A 72 15.34 8.89 -3.81
C ALA A 72 14.57 9.89 -4.70
N VAL A 73 14.80 9.88 -6.01
CA VAL A 73 14.06 10.72 -6.97
C VAL A 73 12.60 10.30 -7.06
N PHE A 74 12.30 9.01 -7.08
CA PHE A 74 10.93 8.49 -7.08
C PHE A 74 10.16 8.85 -5.81
N GLY A 75 10.83 8.84 -4.65
CA GLY A 75 10.25 9.32 -3.40
C GLY A 75 10.09 10.83 -3.34
N LEU A 76 11.06 11.59 -3.85
CA LEU A 76 11.03 13.05 -3.76
C LEU A 76 10.08 13.69 -4.77
N PHE A 77 9.95 13.13 -5.97
CA PHE A 77 9.18 13.77 -7.03
C PHE A 77 7.73 13.22 -7.09
N PRO A 78 7.46 11.98 -7.56
CA PRO A 78 6.11 11.42 -7.57
C PRO A 78 5.37 11.47 -6.22
N ILE A 79 5.98 10.97 -5.15
CA ILE A 79 5.30 10.84 -3.85
C ILE A 79 5.08 12.21 -3.22
N MET A 80 6.10 13.07 -3.16
CA MET A 80 5.94 14.42 -2.61
C MET A 80 4.93 15.24 -3.41
N TRP A 81 4.90 15.10 -4.74
CA TRP A 81 3.93 15.81 -5.57
C TRP A 81 2.49 15.40 -5.22
N ILE A 82 2.22 14.10 -5.05
CA ILE A 82 0.91 13.61 -4.60
C ILE A 82 0.57 14.16 -3.21
N VAL A 83 1.50 14.05 -2.26
CA VAL A 83 1.28 14.48 -0.87
C VAL A 83 1.04 15.98 -0.77
N VAL A 84 1.81 16.81 -1.50
CA VAL A 84 1.63 18.27 -1.51
C VAL A 84 0.26 18.65 -2.07
N ASN A 85 -0.13 18.09 -3.22
CA ASN A 85 -1.45 18.36 -3.80
C ASN A 85 -2.59 17.87 -2.90
N ALA A 86 -2.47 16.67 -2.34
CA ALA A 86 -3.46 16.12 -1.41
C ALA A 86 -3.59 16.98 -0.13
N LEU A 87 -2.47 17.40 0.46
CA LEU A 87 -2.47 18.29 1.62
C LEU A 87 -3.03 19.67 1.30
N TRP A 88 -2.81 20.19 0.09
CA TRP A 88 -3.40 21.45 -0.35
C TRP A 88 -4.93 21.33 -0.46
N VAL A 89 -5.43 20.32 -1.16
CA VAL A 89 -6.87 20.05 -1.27
C VAL A 89 -7.49 19.84 0.11
N TYR A 90 -6.80 19.09 0.99
CA TYR A 90 -7.21 18.90 2.37
C TYR A 90 -7.31 20.24 3.13
N ARG A 91 -6.27 21.08 3.08
CA ARG A 91 -6.27 22.40 3.73
C ARG A 91 -7.39 23.30 3.19
N MET A 92 -7.67 23.27 1.89
CA MET A 92 -8.81 23.99 1.31
C MET A 92 -10.15 23.46 1.85
N THR A 93 -10.30 22.14 1.96
CA THR A 93 -11.52 21.50 2.48
C THR A 93 -11.76 21.82 3.96
N VAL A 94 -10.69 21.89 4.76
CA VAL A 94 -10.75 22.32 6.16
C VAL A 94 -11.06 23.82 6.27
N HIS A 95 -10.38 24.66 5.48
CA HIS A 95 -10.54 26.10 5.53
C HIS A 95 -11.95 26.56 5.10
N THR A 96 -12.55 25.89 4.12
CA THR A 96 -13.93 26.14 3.67
C THR A 96 -15.00 25.63 4.64
N ARG A 97 -14.62 25.07 5.81
CA ARG A 97 -15.52 24.47 6.83
C ARG A 97 -16.47 23.39 6.32
N HIS A 98 -16.23 22.86 5.12
CA HIS A 98 -17.00 21.73 4.60
C HIS A 98 -16.72 20.45 5.41
N PHE A 99 -15.54 20.36 6.02
CA PHE A 99 -15.21 19.27 6.93
C PHE A 99 -16.13 19.23 8.18
N ASP A 100 -16.59 20.38 8.68
CA ASP A 100 -17.56 20.43 9.78
C ASP A 100 -18.96 19.97 9.36
N ILE A 101 -19.28 20.08 8.07
CA ILE A 101 -20.52 19.56 7.49
C ILE A 101 -20.43 18.03 7.36
N LEU A 102 -19.30 17.51 6.89
CA LEU A 102 -19.02 16.07 6.83
C LEU A 102 -19.09 15.43 8.22
N ARG A 103 -18.43 16.02 9.22
CA ARG A 103 -18.50 15.55 10.62
C ARG A 103 -19.92 15.52 11.16
N ARG A 104 -20.71 16.58 10.93
CA ARG A 104 -22.13 16.62 11.35
C ARG A 104 -22.99 15.59 10.62
N SER A 105 -22.66 15.29 9.36
CA SER A 105 -23.38 14.28 8.57
C SER A 105 -23.10 12.87 9.09
N PHE A 106 -21.84 12.55 9.42
CA PHE A 106 -21.48 11.26 10.02
C PHE A 106 -22.07 11.08 11.43
N GLY A 107 -22.08 12.13 12.26
CA GLY A 107 -22.71 12.09 13.58
C GLY A 107 -24.23 11.91 13.55
N ARG A 108 -24.89 12.18 12.41
CA ARG A 108 -26.33 11.94 12.20
C ARG A 108 -26.64 10.55 11.64
N LEU A 109 -25.65 9.83 11.15
CA LEU A 109 -25.86 8.55 10.45
C LEU A 109 -26.24 7.43 11.43
N SER A 110 -25.67 7.45 12.63
CA SER A 110 -25.99 6.51 13.70
C SER A 110 -25.59 7.10 15.05
N ASP A 111 -26.40 6.85 16.07
CA ASP A 111 -26.07 7.17 17.47
C ASP A 111 -25.11 6.15 18.09
N ASP A 112 -24.88 4.99 17.45
CA ASP A 112 -23.95 3.97 17.94
C ASP A 112 -22.50 4.34 17.58
N PRO A 113 -21.62 4.59 18.57
CA PRO A 113 -20.21 4.92 18.32
C PRO A 113 -19.49 3.83 17.50
N ARG A 114 -19.87 2.55 17.63
CA ARG A 114 -19.24 1.45 16.89
C ARG A 114 -19.50 1.56 15.39
N ILE A 115 -20.71 1.96 15.02
CA ILE A 115 -21.10 2.18 13.61
C ILE A 115 -20.42 3.46 13.10
N GLN A 116 -20.37 4.53 13.90
CA GLN A 116 -19.62 5.74 13.54
C GLN A 116 -18.14 5.43 13.28
N ALA A 117 -17.51 4.62 14.12
CA ALA A 117 -16.12 4.20 13.94
C ALA A 117 -15.92 3.44 12.63
N LEU A 118 -16.84 2.54 12.28
CA LEU A 118 -16.79 1.79 11.03
C LEU A 118 -16.93 2.72 9.81
N VAL A 119 -17.91 3.63 9.83
CA VAL A 119 -18.14 4.56 8.73
C VAL A 119 -16.97 5.53 8.55
N VAL A 120 -16.44 6.07 9.64
CA VAL A 120 -15.39 7.09 9.61
C VAL A 120 -14.01 6.47 9.37
N ALA A 121 -13.57 5.53 10.20
CA ALA A 121 -12.20 5.02 10.13
C ALA A 121 -12.01 4.00 9.01
N PHE A 122 -13.03 3.17 8.72
CA PHE A 122 -12.91 2.16 7.67
C PHE A 122 -13.42 2.66 6.33
N CYS A 123 -14.71 3.01 6.20
CA CYS A 123 -15.27 3.36 4.89
C CYS A 123 -14.71 4.67 4.32
N PHE A 124 -14.81 5.76 5.09
CA PHE A 124 -14.29 7.07 4.67
C PHE A 124 -12.76 7.09 4.66
N GLY A 125 -12.12 6.46 5.64
CA GLY A 125 -10.67 6.26 5.66
C GLY A 125 -10.14 5.55 4.42
N ALA A 126 -10.77 4.45 4.00
CA ALA A 126 -10.39 3.72 2.79
C ALA A 126 -10.55 4.54 1.51
N LEU A 127 -11.61 5.35 1.42
CA LEU A 127 -11.80 6.28 0.30
C LEU A 127 -10.68 7.32 0.25
N LEU A 128 -10.32 7.91 1.40
CA LEU A 128 -9.22 8.86 1.47
C LEU A 128 -7.86 8.21 1.19
N GLU A 129 -7.64 6.96 1.60
CA GLU A 129 -6.41 6.20 1.31
C GLU A 129 -6.25 5.92 -0.18
N ALA A 130 -7.34 5.61 -0.89
CA ALA A 130 -7.30 5.46 -2.34
C ALA A 130 -6.91 6.76 -3.06
N LEU A 131 -7.36 7.92 -2.58
CA LEU A 131 -7.13 9.23 -3.21
C LEU A 131 -5.80 9.89 -2.82
N ALA A 132 -5.46 9.89 -1.53
CA ALA A 132 -4.32 10.61 -0.98
C ALA A 132 -3.14 9.69 -0.63
N GLY A 133 -3.43 8.53 -0.02
CA GLY A 133 -2.43 7.60 0.49
C GLY A 133 -1.51 8.18 1.57
N PHE A 134 -0.42 7.45 1.85
CA PHE A 134 0.72 7.90 2.67
C PHE A 134 0.38 8.32 4.10
N GLY A 135 -0.69 7.76 4.69
CA GLY A 135 -1.03 7.95 6.10
C GLY A 135 -1.73 9.27 6.44
N ALA A 136 -1.92 10.17 5.48
CA ALA A 136 -2.80 11.34 5.65
C ALA A 136 -4.24 10.96 6.08
N PRO A 137 -4.87 9.90 5.53
CA PRO A 137 -6.20 9.45 5.94
C PRO A 137 -6.30 9.08 7.42
N VAL A 138 -5.27 8.42 7.96
CA VAL A 138 -5.22 8.00 9.36
C VAL A 138 -5.32 9.22 10.28
N ALA A 139 -4.55 10.27 9.98
CA ALA A 139 -4.57 11.51 10.77
C ALA A 139 -5.96 12.18 10.73
N ILE A 140 -6.57 12.25 9.54
CA ILE A 140 -7.88 12.87 9.34
C ILE A 140 -8.98 12.09 10.09
N CYS A 141 -9.01 10.77 9.94
CA CYS A 141 -10.00 9.92 10.59
C CYS A 141 -9.84 9.93 12.11
N ALA A 142 -8.60 9.92 12.63
CA ALA A 142 -8.34 10.02 14.07
C ALA A 142 -8.89 11.33 14.65
N VAL A 143 -8.60 12.48 14.02
CA VAL A 143 -9.13 13.78 14.47
C VAL A 143 -10.66 13.81 14.42
N MET A 144 -11.26 13.25 13.37
CA MET A 144 -12.72 13.20 13.24
C MET A 144 -13.38 12.32 14.31
N LEU A 145 -12.79 11.18 14.65
CA LEU A 145 -13.26 10.32 15.74
C LEU A 145 -13.12 11.00 17.10
N VAL A 146 -12.01 11.69 17.38
CA VAL A 146 -11.86 12.48 18.61
C VAL A 146 -12.96 13.53 18.70
N ALA A 147 -13.25 14.18 17.59
CA ALA A 147 -14.33 15.16 17.53
C ALA A 147 -15.72 14.52 17.72
N LEU A 148 -15.92 13.24 17.43
CA LEU A 148 -17.16 12.51 17.73
C LEU A 148 -17.24 12.01 19.19
N GLY A 149 -16.23 12.29 20.02
CA GLY A 149 -16.22 11.97 21.45
C GLY A 149 -15.38 10.75 21.83
N PHE A 150 -14.60 10.18 20.90
CA PHE A 150 -13.67 9.11 21.20
C PHE A 150 -12.44 9.62 21.95
N GLU A 151 -11.91 8.81 22.85
CA GLU A 151 -10.62 9.10 23.48
C GLU A 151 -9.50 9.19 22.42
N PRO A 152 -8.58 10.17 22.50
CA PRO A 152 -7.55 10.39 21.48
C PRO A 152 -6.71 9.17 21.12
N VAL A 153 -6.30 8.41 22.12
CA VAL A 153 -5.49 7.20 21.91
C VAL A 153 -6.31 6.13 21.19
N LYS A 154 -7.56 5.93 21.62
CA LYS A 154 -8.47 4.96 21.01
C LYS A 154 -8.81 5.32 19.58
N ALA A 155 -9.08 6.59 19.30
CA ALA A 155 -9.33 7.11 17.96
C ALA A 155 -8.13 6.88 17.03
N ALA A 156 -6.91 7.15 17.50
CA ALA A 156 -5.69 6.91 16.73
C ALA A 156 -5.48 5.42 16.43
N VAL A 157 -5.68 4.54 17.42
CA VAL A 157 -5.56 3.08 17.24
C VAL A 157 -6.60 2.54 16.27
N VAL A 158 -7.87 2.96 16.41
CA VAL A 158 -8.96 2.56 15.51
C VAL A 158 -8.66 3.03 14.08
N ALA A 159 -8.22 4.26 13.88
CA ALA A 159 -7.84 4.78 12.56
C ALA A 159 -6.64 4.04 11.95
N LEU A 160 -5.61 3.73 12.75
CA LEU A 160 -4.44 2.98 12.30
C LEU A 160 -4.79 1.56 11.87
N VAL A 161 -5.55 0.84 12.69
CA VAL A 161 -5.96 -0.53 12.41
C VAL A 161 -6.86 -0.57 11.18
N ALA A 162 -7.80 0.36 11.05
CA ALA A 162 -8.71 0.42 9.91
C ALA A 162 -8.00 0.59 8.57
N ASN A 163 -6.89 1.34 8.56
CA ASN A 163 -6.13 1.60 7.35
C ASN A 163 -5.33 0.39 6.83
N THR A 164 -5.27 -0.71 7.58
CA THR A 164 -4.50 -1.92 7.21
C THR A 164 -5.04 -2.60 5.96
N ALA A 165 -6.37 -2.58 5.75
CA ALA A 165 -7.00 -3.22 4.59
C ALA A 165 -6.88 -2.44 3.26
N PRO A 166 -7.10 -1.10 3.21
CA PRO A 166 -7.04 -0.35 1.96
C PRO A 166 -5.62 -0.08 1.44
N VAL A 167 -4.59 -0.11 2.30
CA VAL A 167 -3.24 0.40 1.98
C VAL A 167 -2.59 -0.21 0.73
N ALA A 168 -2.88 -1.49 0.41
CA ALA A 168 -2.33 -2.15 -0.77
C ALA A 168 -2.70 -1.42 -2.07
N PHE A 169 -3.88 -0.78 -2.11
CA PHE A 169 -4.38 -0.01 -3.25
C PHE A 169 -4.33 1.50 -3.01
N GLY A 170 -3.65 1.94 -1.94
CA GLY A 170 -3.49 3.35 -1.60
C GLY A 170 -2.77 4.14 -2.70
N ALA A 171 -3.05 5.46 -2.75
CA ALA A 171 -2.51 6.37 -3.77
C ALA A 171 -2.67 5.81 -5.19
N MET A 172 -3.92 5.46 -5.56
CA MET A 172 -4.27 4.87 -6.86
C MET A 172 -3.44 3.63 -7.23
N GLY A 173 -3.15 2.75 -6.26
CA GLY A 173 -2.45 1.49 -6.51
C GLY A 173 -0.94 1.61 -6.70
N THR A 174 -0.33 2.73 -6.29
CA THR A 174 1.12 2.95 -6.37
C THR A 174 1.94 1.75 -5.83
N PRO A 175 1.61 1.14 -4.66
CA PRO A 175 2.36 -0.02 -4.17
C PRO A 175 2.34 -1.23 -5.11
N VAL A 176 1.20 -1.50 -5.74
CA VAL A 176 1.04 -2.61 -6.71
C VAL A 176 1.83 -2.33 -7.99
N VAL A 177 1.78 -1.09 -8.47
CA VAL A 177 2.54 -0.65 -9.66
C VAL A 177 4.04 -0.75 -9.41
N THR A 178 4.52 -0.23 -8.27
CA THR A 178 5.95 -0.31 -7.91
C THR A 178 6.40 -1.76 -7.73
N LEU A 179 5.57 -2.61 -7.11
CA LEU A 179 5.89 -4.02 -6.96
C LEU A 179 6.02 -4.73 -8.32
N ALA A 180 5.10 -4.47 -9.25
CA ALA A 180 5.17 -5.02 -10.61
C ALA A 180 6.43 -4.55 -11.35
N GLN A 181 6.81 -3.27 -11.20
CA GLN A 181 8.03 -2.72 -11.81
C GLN A 181 9.32 -3.34 -11.25
N VAL A 182 9.41 -3.55 -9.93
CA VAL A 182 10.62 -4.08 -9.29
C VAL A 182 10.77 -5.60 -9.50
N THR A 183 9.65 -6.31 -9.65
CA THR A 183 9.64 -7.77 -9.89
C THR A 183 9.63 -8.13 -11.37
N GLU A 184 9.47 -7.15 -12.27
CA GLU A 184 9.28 -7.35 -13.72
C GLU A 184 8.09 -8.26 -14.07
N LEU A 185 7.12 -8.39 -13.16
CA LEU A 185 5.90 -9.17 -13.37
C LEU A 185 4.81 -8.33 -14.03
N PRO A 186 3.92 -8.94 -14.84
CA PRO A 186 2.78 -8.22 -15.40
C PRO A 186 1.90 -7.61 -14.30
N LEU A 187 1.56 -6.32 -14.45
CA LEU A 187 0.76 -5.57 -13.48
C LEU A 187 -0.55 -6.30 -13.14
N ASP A 188 -1.22 -6.86 -14.14
CA ASP A 188 -2.49 -7.57 -13.95
C ASP A 188 -2.33 -8.85 -13.13
N THR A 189 -1.19 -9.54 -13.26
CA THR A 189 -0.88 -10.72 -12.45
C THR A 189 -0.64 -10.33 -11.00
N VAL A 190 0.15 -9.28 -10.76
CA VAL A 190 0.42 -8.79 -9.39
C VAL A 190 -0.87 -8.26 -8.76
N ALA A 191 -1.65 -7.45 -9.48
CA ALA A 191 -2.90 -6.88 -9.02
C ALA A 191 -3.94 -7.95 -8.68
N SER A 192 -4.09 -8.99 -9.51
CA SER A 192 -5.06 -10.07 -9.27
C SER A 192 -4.65 -10.97 -8.09
N VAL A 193 -3.36 -11.23 -7.88
CA VAL A 193 -2.87 -11.98 -6.71
C VAL A 193 -3.11 -11.19 -5.43
N VAL A 194 -2.71 -9.92 -5.39
CA VAL A 194 -2.95 -9.03 -4.24
C VAL A 194 -4.46 -8.91 -3.98
N GLY A 195 -5.23 -8.73 -5.05
CA GLY A 195 -6.69 -8.65 -5.05
C GLY A 195 -7.43 -9.92 -4.62
N ARG A 196 -6.74 -11.06 -4.46
CA ARG A 196 -7.28 -12.28 -3.86
C ARG A 196 -6.91 -12.42 -2.38
N GLN A 197 -5.79 -11.85 -1.96
CA GLN A 197 -5.27 -11.95 -0.60
C GLN A 197 -5.82 -10.84 0.30
N THR A 198 -5.82 -9.59 -0.17
CA THR A 198 -6.25 -8.41 0.59
C THR A 198 -7.73 -8.47 1.02
N PRO A 199 -8.68 -8.98 0.20
CA PRO A 199 -10.08 -9.09 0.60
C PRO A 199 -10.31 -9.94 1.86
N LEU A 200 -9.46 -10.94 2.13
CA LEU A 200 -9.56 -11.76 3.34
C LEU A 200 -9.30 -10.92 4.59
N LEU A 201 -8.29 -10.04 4.54
CA LEU A 201 -7.99 -9.11 5.62
C LEU A 201 -9.09 -8.04 5.74
N ALA A 202 -9.61 -7.54 4.63
CA ALA A 202 -10.71 -6.58 4.60
C ALA A 202 -12.00 -7.06 5.28
N LEU A 203 -12.28 -8.37 5.25
CA LEU A 203 -13.41 -8.97 5.96
C LEU A 203 -13.20 -8.99 7.48
N VAL A 204 -11.95 -9.20 7.93
CA VAL A 204 -11.61 -9.32 9.35
C VAL A 204 -11.45 -7.95 10.02
N VAL A 205 -10.90 -6.96 9.32
CA VAL A 205 -10.57 -5.64 9.89
C VAL A 205 -11.79 -4.95 10.53
N PRO A 206 -12.98 -4.85 9.88
CA PRO A 206 -14.19 -4.31 10.49
C PRO A 206 -14.61 -4.96 11.80
N LEU A 207 -14.46 -6.29 11.91
CA LEU A 207 -14.77 -7.04 13.13
C LEU A 207 -13.79 -6.68 14.25
N VAL A 208 -12.50 -6.55 13.91
CA VAL A 208 -11.46 -6.10 14.85
C VAL A 208 -11.73 -4.66 15.30
N LEU A 209 -12.16 -3.76 14.41
CA LEU A 209 -12.50 -2.38 14.76
C LEU A 209 -13.64 -2.31 15.77
N VAL A 210 -14.72 -3.05 15.52
CA VAL A 210 -15.84 -3.11 16.46
C VAL A 210 -15.40 -3.67 17.82
N ALA A 211 -14.53 -4.69 17.83
CA ALA A 211 -13.97 -5.24 19.05
C ALA A 211 -13.05 -4.24 19.79
N LEU A 212 -12.30 -3.39 19.08
CA LEU A 212 -11.49 -2.33 19.69
C LEU A 212 -12.34 -1.21 20.28
N VAL A 213 -13.50 -0.93 19.67
CA VAL A 213 -14.38 0.14 20.13
C VAL A 213 -15.15 -0.27 21.39
N ASP A 214 -15.67 -1.49 21.48
CA ASP A 214 -16.52 -1.86 22.62
C ASP A 214 -16.40 -3.33 23.07
N GLY A 215 -15.25 -3.94 22.78
CA GLY A 215 -14.92 -5.30 23.21
C GLY A 215 -15.85 -6.37 22.66
N ARG A 216 -16.10 -7.39 23.47
CA ARG A 216 -16.97 -8.53 23.13
C ARG A 216 -18.43 -8.12 22.94
N ARG A 217 -18.88 -7.06 23.63
CA ARG A 217 -20.26 -6.57 23.51
C ARG A 217 -20.47 -5.89 22.17
N GLY A 218 -19.49 -5.07 21.75
CA GLY A 218 -19.40 -4.54 20.39
C GLY A 218 -19.57 -5.63 19.34
N LEU A 219 -18.72 -6.67 19.42
CA LEU A 219 -18.75 -7.74 18.44
C LEU A 219 -20.11 -8.46 18.40
N ARG A 220 -20.75 -8.72 19.53
CA ARG A 220 -22.03 -9.44 19.57
C ARG A 220 -23.20 -8.63 18.99
N GLU A 221 -23.20 -7.31 19.18
CA GLU A 221 -24.34 -6.45 18.81
C GLU A 221 -24.17 -5.84 17.41
N THR A 222 -22.94 -5.59 16.93
CA THR A 222 -22.69 -4.92 15.64
C THR A 222 -21.85 -5.71 14.64
N TRP A 223 -21.74 -7.04 14.79
CA TRP A 223 -21.06 -7.88 13.79
C TRP A 223 -21.71 -7.83 12.40
N VAL A 224 -23.05 -7.72 12.30
CA VAL A 224 -23.73 -7.70 10.98
C VAL A 224 -23.28 -6.49 10.16
N PRO A 225 -23.37 -5.24 10.65
CA PRO A 225 -22.80 -4.09 9.94
C PRO A 225 -21.32 -4.25 9.58
N ALA A 226 -20.52 -4.77 10.50
CA ALA A 226 -19.08 -4.96 10.27
C ALA A 226 -18.80 -5.94 9.12
N VAL A 227 -19.46 -7.10 9.11
CA VAL A 227 -19.33 -8.09 8.04
C VAL A 227 -19.83 -7.53 6.72
N VAL A 228 -20.96 -6.82 6.70
CA VAL A 228 -21.50 -6.23 5.46
C VAL A 228 -20.53 -5.19 4.88
N CYS A 229 -19.98 -4.30 5.70
CA CYS A 229 -18.98 -3.33 5.25
C CYS A 229 -17.71 -4.01 4.75
N GLY A 230 -17.19 -4.99 5.50
CA GLY A 230 -15.99 -5.74 5.10
C GLY A 230 -16.20 -6.53 3.82
N PHE A 231 -17.34 -7.19 3.68
CA PHE A 231 -17.71 -7.95 2.49
C PHE A 231 -17.89 -7.06 1.27
N ALA A 232 -18.59 -5.93 1.40
CA ALA A 232 -18.77 -4.98 0.30
C ALA A 232 -17.42 -4.43 -0.18
N PHE A 233 -16.53 -4.08 0.74
CA PHE A 233 -15.18 -3.63 0.42
C PHE A 233 -14.34 -4.74 -0.22
N ALA A 234 -14.38 -5.96 0.34
CA ALA A 234 -13.69 -7.14 -0.16
C ALA A 234 -14.12 -7.51 -1.60
N VAL A 235 -15.43 -7.51 -1.88
CA VAL A 235 -15.97 -7.76 -3.22
C VAL A 235 -15.56 -6.65 -4.17
N GLY A 236 -15.65 -5.38 -3.76
CA GLY A 236 -15.19 -4.26 -4.57
C GLY A 236 -13.72 -4.38 -4.97
N GLN A 237 -12.84 -4.70 -4.01
CA GLN A 237 -11.42 -4.95 -4.27
C GLN A 237 -11.20 -6.14 -5.20
N PHE A 238 -11.87 -7.27 -4.95
CA PHE A 238 -11.74 -8.46 -5.78
C PHE A 238 -12.18 -8.21 -7.23
N VAL A 239 -13.32 -7.54 -7.42
CA VAL A 239 -13.85 -7.25 -8.75
C VAL A 239 -12.95 -6.26 -9.49
N ALA A 240 -12.54 -5.17 -8.85
CA ALA A 240 -11.65 -4.18 -9.46
C ALA A 240 -10.31 -4.79 -9.89
N SER A 241 -9.71 -5.62 -9.03
CA SER A 241 -8.40 -6.23 -9.27
C SER A 241 -8.39 -7.42 -10.23
N ASN A 242 -9.52 -8.08 -10.48
CA ASN A 242 -9.59 -9.21 -11.43
C ASN A 242 -10.22 -8.82 -12.77
N TYR A 243 -11.11 -7.82 -12.82
CA TYR A 243 -11.87 -7.50 -14.03
C TYR A 243 -11.62 -6.10 -14.59
N VAL A 244 -11.23 -5.12 -13.77
CA VAL A 244 -11.00 -3.74 -14.23
C VAL A 244 -9.54 -3.55 -14.66
N SER A 245 -8.58 -4.07 -13.89
CA SER A 245 -7.16 -4.13 -14.27
C SER A 245 -6.93 -5.02 -15.51
N ALA A 246 -7.42 -6.26 -15.48
CA ALA A 246 -7.20 -7.25 -16.53
C ALA A 246 -7.74 -6.85 -17.93
N ASN A 247 -8.73 -5.96 -17.99
CA ASN A 247 -9.33 -5.50 -19.24
C ASN A 247 -8.76 -4.16 -19.74
N SER A 248 -7.76 -3.59 -19.06
CA SER A 248 -7.15 -2.34 -19.49
C SER A 248 -6.19 -2.59 -20.69
N PRO A 249 -6.17 -1.72 -21.72
CA PRO A 249 -5.46 -1.93 -22.99
C PRO A 249 -3.93 -2.02 -22.91
N THR A 250 -3.35 -1.94 -21.71
CA THR A 250 -1.94 -2.17 -21.39
C THR A 250 -1.56 -3.65 -21.18
N SER A 251 -2.50 -4.58 -21.33
CA SER A 251 -2.28 -6.04 -21.26
C SER A 251 -1.54 -6.62 -22.48
N ALA A 252 -1.20 -5.79 -23.48
CA ALA A 252 -0.28 -6.22 -24.52
C ALA A 252 1.15 -6.29 -23.94
N PRO A 253 1.85 -7.43 -24.04
CA PRO A 253 3.28 -7.46 -23.72
C PRO A 253 3.99 -6.38 -24.56
N PRO A 254 5.01 -5.68 -24.02
CA PRO A 254 5.85 -4.83 -24.86
C PRO A 254 6.37 -5.72 -25.99
N CYS A 255 6.03 -5.34 -27.24
CA CYS A 255 6.37 -6.04 -28.47
C CYS A 255 7.64 -6.88 -28.32
N SER A 256 7.49 -8.21 -28.30
CA SER A 256 8.56 -9.08 -28.73
C SER A 256 8.88 -8.70 -30.17
N ALA A 257 9.95 -7.92 -30.37
CA ALA A 257 10.49 -7.68 -31.69
C ALA A 257 10.67 -9.05 -32.36
N PRO A 258 10.15 -9.28 -33.58
CA PRO A 258 10.31 -10.56 -34.23
C PRO A 258 11.81 -10.78 -34.46
N ALA A 259 12.34 -11.85 -33.87
CA ALA A 259 13.69 -12.32 -34.15
C ALA A 259 13.85 -12.50 -35.67
N PRO A 260 14.94 -12.01 -36.29
CA PRO A 260 15.15 -12.20 -37.71
C PRO A 260 15.20 -13.70 -38.01
N SER A 261 14.26 -14.18 -38.84
CA SER A 261 14.16 -15.59 -39.19
C SER A 261 15.42 -16.01 -39.95
N SER A 262 16.31 -16.73 -39.28
CA SER A 262 17.34 -17.52 -39.92
C SER A 262 16.66 -18.78 -40.47
N LYS A 263 16.17 -18.72 -41.70
CA LYS A 263 15.93 -19.85 -42.63
C LYS A 263 15.15 -19.39 -43.86
N ALA A 264 15.85 -18.91 -44.90
CA ALA A 264 15.42 -19.01 -46.30
C ALA A 264 16.54 -18.51 -47.23
N LYS A 265 17.67 -19.25 -47.30
CA LYS A 265 18.58 -19.10 -48.44
C LYS A 265 19.02 -20.48 -48.90
N GLY A 266 18.21 -21.06 -49.78
CA GLY A 266 18.55 -22.29 -50.49
C GLY A 266 17.39 -22.82 -51.30
N ARG A 267 17.55 -22.80 -52.64
CA ARG A 267 16.73 -23.44 -53.71
C ARG A 267 15.48 -22.62 -54.08
N ARG A 268 15.17 -22.28 -55.35
CA ARG A 268 15.53 -22.69 -56.73
C ARG A 268 15.08 -21.51 -57.64
N ALA A 269 15.87 -20.99 -58.58
CA ALA A 269 16.21 -21.50 -59.92
C ALA A 269 15.26 -21.02 -61.05
N ILE A 270 15.88 -20.62 -62.18
CA ILE A 270 15.37 -20.55 -63.57
C ILE A 270 14.56 -19.30 -63.97
N ARG A 271 15.18 -18.35 -64.67
CA ARG A 271 15.11 -18.20 -66.15
C ARG A 271 16.12 -17.16 -66.63
#